data_AF-A0A972B976-F1
#
_entry.id   AF-A0A972B976-F1
#
_cell.length_a   1.000
_cell.length_b   1.000
_cell.length_c   1.000
_cell.angle_alpha   90.00
_cell.angle_beta   90.00
_cell.angle_gamma   90.00
#
_symmetry.space_group_name_H-M   'P 1'
#
loop_
_entity.id
_entity.type
_entity.pdbx_description
1 polymer ?
#
loop_
_entity_poly.entity_id
_entity_poly.type
_entity_poly.pdbx_seq_one_letter_code
_entity_poly.pdbx_strand_id
1 'polypeptide(L)'
;MKYTAENIEKILALTKEGKREFLDNLHEFLNENRLTALDYQRIKILSTAPICPRCDCEYVTKAGMSDGRQVYKCKKCGYRFRETAKSLVYYSHKYYLLMNYIKCMLEGKSLRACAKEVGISLPTSFKWRHKILSAIQGLEGGISFSGITEVDELLMQYSEKGRKFKTVEEKEQAINTVHPNVAVLVMTDREGNLLFKQTGKNRVQNSQIKEELKRRVSDKNLICFKPNEEFTQAVKESPSKKVLVRRKTRLKTKGLAVYSVNIVEKKITNFLVW
;
A
#
# COMPACT_ATOMS: atom_id res chain seq x y z
N MET A 1 -0.38 8.36 24.31
CA MET A 1 -1.77 8.29 23.81
C MET A 1 -2.33 6.90 24.10
N LYS A 2 -3.42 6.74 24.87
CA LYS A 2 -4.01 5.41 25.12
C LYS A 2 -4.86 5.00 23.91
N TYR A 3 -4.54 3.88 23.27
CA TYR A 3 -5.34 3.35 22.15
C TYR A 3 -6.56 2.61 22.70
N THR A 4 -7.64 3.34 22.97
CA THR A 4 -8.95 2.78 23.30
C THR A 4 -9.80 2.68 22.03
N ALA A 5 -10.80 1.79 22.00
CA ALA A 5 -11.72 1.65 20.86
C ALA A 5 -12.37 3.00 20.47
N GLU A 6 -12.77 3.77 21.48
CA GLU A 6 -13.35 5.11 21.34
C GLU A 6 -12.39 6.14 20.71
N ASN A 7 -11.08 6.01 20.95
CA ASN A 7 -10.06 6.85 20.33
C ASN A 7 -9.82 6.44 18.86
N ILE A 8 -9.93 5.16 18.54
CA ILE A 8 -9.79 4.66 17.17
C ILE A 8 -10.94 5.18 16.29
N GLU A 9 -12.18 5.10 16.77
CA GLU A 9 -13.35 5.63 16.05
C GLU A 9 -13.23 7.13 15.77
N LYS A 10 -12.80 7.91 16.78
CA LYS A 10 -12.53 9.35 16.62
C LYS A 10 -11.46 9.63 15.56
N ILE A 11 -10.36 8.87 15.55
CA ILE A 11 -9.27 9.02 14.56
C ILE A 11 -9.76 8.68 13.15
N LEU A 12 -10.55 7.62 13.00
CA LEU A 12 -11.06 7.20 11.70
C LEU A 12 -12.05 8.23 11.12
N ALA A 13 -12.83 8.90 11.98
CA ALA A 13 -13.80 9.93 11.63
C ALA A 13 -13.20 11.31 11.30
N LEU A 14 -11.89 11.51 11.48
CA LEU A 14 -11.24 12.79 11.20
C LEU A 14 -11.40 13.21 9.72
N THR A 15 -11.57 14.52 9.50
CA THR A 15 -11.55 15.15 8.17
C THR A 15 -10.16 15.02 7.53
N LYS A 16 -10.01 15.42 6.27
CA LYS A 16 -8.69 15.39 5.62
C LYS A 16 -7.67 16.29 6.33
N GLU A 17 -8.06 17.51 6.74
CA GLU A 17 -7.20 18.35 7.57
C GLU A 17 -6.95 17.71 8.94
N GLY A 18 -7.98 17.20 9.61
CA GLY A 18 -7.85 16.56 10.92
C GLY A 18 -6.94 15.32 10.90
N LYS A 19 -6.98 14.51 9.83
CA LYS A 19 -6.05 13.38 9.63
C LYS A 19 -4.63 13.86 9.44
N ARG A 20 -4.43 14.98 8.73
CA ARG A 20 -3.10 15.56 8.55
C ARG A 20 -2.54 16.08 9.86
N GLU A 21 -3.32 16.87 10.59
CA GLU A 21 -2.97 17.39 11.92
C GLU A 21 -2.70 16.24 12.91
N PHE A 22 -3.52 15.21 12.90
CA PHE A 22 -3.28 14.00 13.70
C PHE A 22 -1.96 13.31 13.34
N LEU A 23 -1.63 13.17 12.05
CA LEU A 23 -0.37 12.58 11.61
C LEU A 23 0.83 13.46 11.99
N ASP A 24 0.70 14.78 11.93
CA ASP A 24 1.71 15.72 12.38
C ASP A 24 1.92 15.62 13.90
N ASN A 25 0.85 15.65 14.69
CA ASN A 25 0.91 15.47 16.15
C ASN A 25 1.46 14.09 16.55
N LEU A 26 1.11 13.04 15.82
CA LEU A 26 1.66 11.69 16.03
C LEU A 26 3.16 11.67 15.70
N HIS A 27 3.58 12.33 14.62
CA HIS A 27 4.98 12.43 14.24
C HIS A 27 5.79 13.20 15.29
N GLU A 28 5.29 14.32 15.79
CA GLU A 28 5.89 15.09 16.88
C GLU A 28 5.99 14.25 18.16
N PHE A 29 4.88 13.63 18.59
CA PHE A 29 4.87 12.74 19.75
C PHE A 29 5.92 11.63 19.65
N LEU A 30 6.03 10.96 18.50
CA LEU A 30 7.01 9.90 18.29
C LEU A 30 8.44 10.45 18.38
N ASN A 31 8.71 11.65 17.85
CA ASN A 31 10.03 12.27 17.91
C ASN A 31 10.40 12.73 19.32
N GLU A 32 9.49 13.41 20.03
CA GLU A 32 9.68 13.87 21.41
C GLU A 32 10.02 12.71 22.35
N ASN A 33 9.33 11.58 22.18
CA ASN A 33 9.53 10.37 22.96
C ASN A 33 10.66 9.49 22.40
N ARG A 34 11.37 9.93 21.35
CA ARG A 34 12.46 9.20 20.67
C ARG A 34 12.08 7.78 20.26
N LEU A 35 10.81 7.58 19.89
CA LEU A 35 10.25 6.31 19.47
C LEU A 35 10.56 6.07 17.99
N THR A 36 11.09 4.89 17.70
CA THR A 36 11.49 4.48 16.36
C THR A 36 10.82 3.18 15.95
N ALA A 37 10.84 2.87 14.66
CA ALA A 37 10.37 1.58 14.15
C ALA A 37 11.13 0.37 14.74
N LEU A 38 12.30 0.58 15.37
CA LEU A 38 13.02 -0.46 16.11
C LEU A 38 12.35 -0.80 17.45
N ASP A 39 11.80 0.20 18.15
CA ASP A 39 11.20 0.01 19.47
C ASP A 39 9.95 -0.87 19.38
N TYR A 40 9.18 -0.71 18.30
CA TYR A 40 8.09 -1.63 17.98
C TYR A 40 8.57 -3.08 17.81
N GLN A 41 9.68 -3.32 17.09
CA GLN A 41 10.20 -4.69 16.90
C GLN A 41 10.69 -5.30 18.22
N ARG A 42 11.26 -4.48 19.11
CA ARG A 42 11.66 -4.90 20.46
C ARG A 42 10.46 -5.30 21.30
N ILE A 43 9.37 -4.54 21.27
CA ILE A 43 8.14 -4.90 21.99
C ILE A 43 7.52 -6.17 21.40
N LYS A 44 7.44 -6.26 20.06
CA LYS A 44 6.84 -7.41 19.37
C LYS A 44 7.50 -8.74 19.74
N ILE A 45 8.82 -8.76 19.88
CA ILE A 45 9.56 -9.99 20.23
C ILE A 45 9.44 -10.38 21.71
N LEU A 46 8.92 -9.50 22.58
CA LEU A 46 8.52 -9.86 23.94
C LEU A 46 7.20 -10.64 23.95
N SER A 47 6.29 -10.34 23.02
CA SER A 47 4.98 -11.00 22.91
C SER A 47 4.95 -12.20 21.96
N THR A 48 5.96 -12.38 21.10
CA THR A 48 6.00 -13.45 20.09
C THR A 48 7.35 -14.17 20.08
N ALA A 49 7.33 -15.49 19.90
CA ALA A 49 8.54 -16.29 19.82
C ALA A 49 9.38 -15.89 18.58
N PRO A 50 10.72 -15.82 18.69
CA PRO A 50 11.58 -15.52 17.55
C PRO A 50 11.58 -16.68 16.56
N ILE A 51 11.11 -16.42 15.33
CA ILE A 51 11.12 -17.40 14.24
C ILE A 51 12.33 -17.17 13.34
N CYS A 52 13.01 -18.24 12.94
CA CYS A 52 14.14 -18.13 12.03
C CYS A 52 13.70 -17.55 10.67
N PRO A 53 14.28 -16.43 10.21
CA PRO A 53 13.88 -15.80 8.95
C PRO A 53 14.31 -16.59 7.69
N ARG A 54 15.17 -17.62 7.83
CA ARG A 54 15.70 -18.41 6.71
C ARG A 54 14.92 -19.70 6.46
N CYS A 55 14.49 -20.38 7.52
CA CYS A 55 13.87 -21.70 7.42
C CYS A 55 12.57 -21.83 8.23
N ASP A 56 12.07 -20.70 8.74
CA ASP A 56 10.82 -20.55 9.51
C ASP A 56 10.70 -21.51 10.71
N CYS A 57 11.84 -22.01 11.21
CA CYS A 57 11.92 -22.84 12.40
C CYS A 57 11.78 -21.98 13.67
N GLU A 58 10.92 -22.43 14.58
CA GLU A 58 10.69 -21.81 15.90
C GLU A 58 11.76 -22.18 16.93
N TYR A 59 12.56 -23.22 16.66
CA TYR A 59 13.61 -23.67 17.57
C TYR A 59 14.82 -22.74 17.49
N VAL A 60 14.76 -21.67 18.28
CA VAL A 60 15.70 -20.55 18.29
C VAL A 60 16.19 -20.29 19.71
N THR A 61 17.50 -20.06 19.83
CA THR A 61 18.15 -19.74 21.12
C THR A 61 18.79 -18.36 21.09
N LYS A 62 18.87 -17.70 22.25
CA LYS A 62 19.67 -16.49 22.42
C LYS A 62 21.16 -16.80 22.19
N ALA A 63 21.84 -15.94 21.46
CA ALA A 63 23.21 -16.13 21.00
C ALA A 63 24.07 -14.88 21.25
N GLY A 64 23.97 -14.34 22.47
CA GLY A 64 24.66 -13.14 22.92
C GLY A 64 24.01 -11.84 22.43
N MET A 65 24.71 -10.73 22.65
CA MET A 65 24.31 -9.40 22.19
C MET A 65 25.38 -8.79 21.28
N SER A 66 24.96 -7.94 20.35
CA SER A 66 25.84 -7.17 19.47
C SER A 66 25.25 -5.77 19.30
N ASP A 67 26.06 -4.74 19.51
CA ASP A 67 25.65 -3.31 19.50
C ASP A 67 24.44 -3.03 20.42
N GLY A 68 24.41 -3.65 21.61
CA GLY A 68 23.30 -3.52 22.55
C GLY A 68 21.98 -4.15 22.08
N ARG A 69 22.02 -5.06 21.09
CA ARG A 69 20.85 -5.78 20.59
C ARG A 69 21.01 -7.28 20.73
N GLN A 70 19.90 -7.96 21.02
CA GLN A 70 19.87 -9.40 21.16
C GLN A 70 20.12 -10.08 19.80
N VAL A 71 21.05 -11.03 19.78
CA VAL A 71 21.27 -11.91 18.64
C VAL A 71 20.63 -13.27 18.95
N TYR A 72 19.95 -13.83 17.98
CA TYR A 72 19.31 -15.14 18.03
C TYR A 72 20.02 -16.10 17.07
N LYS A 73 20.03 -17.39 17.39
CA LYS A 73 20.56 -18.46 16.54
C LYS A 73 19.50 -19.54 16.35
N CYS A 74 19.19 -19.84 15.11
CA CYS A 74 18.35 -20.98 14.76
C CYS A 74 19.13 -22.28 15.00
N LYS A 75 18.52 -23.24 15.69
CA LYS A 75 19.13 -24.55 15.96
C LYS A 75 19.05 -25.50 14.78
N LYS A 76 18.07 -25.34 13.88
CA LYS A 76 17.93 -26.15 12.66
C LYS A 76 18.96 -25.80 11.59
N CYS A 77 19.09 -24.52 11.23
CA CYS A 77 19.96 -24.09 10.13
C CYS A 77 21.21 -23.31 10.57
N GLY A 78 21.40 -23.08 11.87
CA GLY A 78 22.54 -22.34 12.41
C GLY A 78 22.53 -20.83 12.16
N TYR A 79 21.57 -20.30 11.41
CA TYR A 79 21.53 -18.88 11.03
C TYR A 79 21.41 -17.96 12.24
N ARG A 80 22.22 -16.89 12.26
CA ARG A 80 22.18 -15.85 13.29
C ARG A 80 21.42 -14.64 12.78
N PHE A 81 20.49 -14.13 13.58
CA PHE A 81 19.63 -13.01 13.21
C PHE A 81 19.32 -12.12 14.41
N ARG A 82 18.83 -10.91 14.14
CA ARG A 82 18.40 -9.93 15.15
C ARG A 82 16.87 -9.84 15.19
N GLU A 83 16.32 -9.19 16.19
CA GLU A 83 14.88 -8.89 16.33
C GLU A 83 14.30 -8.15 15.11
N THR A 84 15.15 -7.46 14.37
CA THR A 84 14.78 -6.72 13.15
C THR A 84 14.72 -7.58 11.89
N ALA A 85 15.00 -8.89 11.96
CA ALA A 85 14.94 -9.76 10.78
C ALA A 85 13.54 -9.74 10.14
N LYS A 86 13.48 -9.74 8.80
CA LYS A 86 12.23 -9.58 8.01
C LYS A 86 11.43 -8.30 8.33
N SER A 87 12.00 -7.32 9.04
CA SER A 87 11.33 -6.04 9.32
C SER A 87 11.76 -4.92 8.38
N LEU A 88 10.99 -3.84 8.36
CA LEU A 88 11.27 -2.63 7.58
C LEU A 88 12.66 -2.03 7.90
N VAL A 89 13.11 -2.13 9.16
CA VAL A 89 14.38 -1.58 9.63
C VAL A 89 15.56 -2.54 9.48
N TYR A 90 15.35 -3.73 8.90
CA TYR A 90 16.42 -4.72 8.71
C TYR A 90 17.57 -4.14 7.86
N TYR A 91 18.82 -4.28 8.34
CA TYR A 91 20.03 -3.71 7.74
C TYR A 91 19.95 -2.20 7.42
N SER A 92 19.21 -1.43 8.22
CA SER A 92 19.10 0.02 8.04
C SER A 92 19.81 0.73 9.18
N HIS A 93 21.02 1.24 8.95
CA HIS A 93 21.82 1.92 9.98
C HIS A 93 21.19 3.23 10.45
N LYS A 94 20.52 3.96 9.56
CA LYS A 94 19.84 5.23 9.85
C LYS A 94 18.34 5.05 10.14
N TYR A 95 17.92 3.94 10.73
CA TYR A 95 16.50 3.61 10.98
C TYR A 95 15.74 4.69 11.77
N TYR A 96 16.42 5.50 12.57
CA TYR A 96 15.83 6.62 13.32
C TYR A 96 15.30 7.74 12.41
N LEU A 97 15.80 7.87 11.17
CA LEU A 97 15.30 8.86 10.20
C LEU A 97 14.10 8.34 9.39
N LEU A 98 13.72 7.07 9.57
CA LEU A 98 12.70 6.42 8.74
C LEU A 98 11.34 7.09 8.87
N MET A 99 10.98 7.58 10.07
CA MET A 99 9.72 8.29 10.29
C MET A 99 9.65 9.60 9.51
N ASN A 100 10.73 10.39 9.51
CA ASN A 100 10.84 11.62 8.71
C ASN A 100 10.75 11.32 7.21
N TYR A 101 11.34 10.20 6.79
CA TYR A 101 11.25 9.75 5.41
C TYR A 101 9.82 9.34 5.01
N ILE A 102 9.10 8.63 5.87
CA ILE A 102 7.69 8.29 5.66
C ILE A 102 6.84 9.56 5.58
N LYS A 103 7.07 10.56 6.45
CA LYS A 103 6.40 11.86 6.36
C LYS A 103 6.61 12.52 5.00
N CYS A 104 7.85 12.60 4.52
CA CYS A 104 8.15 13.12 3.19
C CYS A 104 7.43 12.35 2.07
N MET A 105 7.32 11.02 2.20
CA MET A 105 6.57 10.21 1.23
C MET A 105 5.07 10.52 1.24
N LEU A 106 4.47 10.70 2.42
CA LEU A 106 3.04 11.04 2.57
C LEU A 106 2.73 12.42 2.00
N GLU A 107 3.67 13.36 2.08
CA GLU A 107 3.57 14.69 1.47
C GLU A 107 3.74 14.69 -0.06
N GLY A 108 4.07 13.54 -0.68
CA GLY A 108 4.27 13.44 -2.13
C GLY A 108 5.59 13.96 -2.63
N LYS A 109 6.60 14.09 -1.76
CA LYS A 109 7.92 14.57 -2.18
C LYS A 109 8.62 13.55 -3.10
N SER A 110 9.33 14.09 -4.09
CA SER A 110 10.19 13.30 -4.98
C SER A 110 11.34 12.66 -4.20
N LEU A 111 11.92 11.57 -4.72
CA LEU A 111 13.08 10.89 -4.09
C LEU A 111 14.23 11.85 -3.76
N ARG A 112 14.52 12.82 -4.64
CA ARG A 112 15.58 13.81 -4.42
C ARG A 112 15.22 14.79 -3.31
N ALA A 113 13.97 15.24 -3.25
CA ALA A 113 13.48 16.11 -2.18
C ALA A 113 13.52 15.38 -0.83
N CYS A 114 12.99 14.15 -0.76
CA CYS A 114 13.08 13.30 0.44
C CYS A 114 14.53 13.09 0.89
N ALA A 115 15.44 12.80 -0.05
CA ALA A 115 16.85 12.57 0.25
C ALA A 115 17.53 13.81 0.85
N LYS A 116 17.29 14.99 0.24
CA LYS A 116 17.81 16.28 0.70
C LYS A 116 17.30 16.63 2.10
N GLU A 117 15.98 16.53 2.31
CA GLU A 117 15.33 16.92 3.55
C GLU A 117 15.68 16.03 4.73
N VAL A 118 15.76 14.71 4.51
CA VAL A 118 16.10 13.74 5.56
C VAL A 118 17.62 13.64 5.77
N GLY A 119 18.45 14.18 4.88
CA GLY A 119 19.91 14.10 4.98
C GLY A 119 20.46 12.69 4.67
N ILE A 120 19.91 12.04 3.64
CA ILE A 120 20.34 10.72 3.14
C ILE A 120 20.71 10.79 1.66
N SER A 121 21.49 9.82 1.19
CA SER A 121 21.81 9.73 -0.24
C SER A 121 20.60 9.29 -1.07
N LEU A 122 20.54 9.73 -2.33
CA LEU A 122 19.48 9.33 -3.27
C LEU A 122 19.33 7.80 -3.41
N PRO A 123 20.41 6.99 -3.51
CA PRO A 123 20.27 5.53 -3.51
C PRO A 123 19.64 4.97 -2.23
N THR A 124 19.94 5.56 -1.07
CA THR A 124 19.33 5.16 0.21
C THR A 124 17.84 5.48 0.21
N SER A 125 17.46 6.68 -0.22
CA SER A 125 16.06 7.07 -0.41
C SER A 125 15.31 6.11 -1.32
N PHE A 126 15.88 5.77 -2.48
CA PHE A 126 15.30 4.79 -3.41
C PHE A 126 15.07 3.42 -2.73
N LYS A 127 16.10 2.87 -2.08
CA LYS A 127 15.99 1.59 -1.35
C LYS A 127 14.94 1.64 -0.24
N TRP A 128 14.88 2.73 0.53
CA TRP A 128 13.90 2.89 1.60
C TRP A 128 12.48 2.96 1.07
N ARG A 129 12.25 3.69 -0.03
CA ARG A 129 10.92 3.74 -0.68
C ARG A 129 10.46 2.34 -1.08
N HIS A 130 11.33 1.55 -1.70
CA HIS A 130 11.01 0.16 -2.06
C HIS A 130 10.75 -0.73 -0.84
N LYS A 131 11.55 -0.63 0.23
CA LYS A 131 11.28 -1.37 1.47
C LYS A 131 9.92 -1.03 2.07
N ILE A 132 9.58 0.26 2.13
CA ILE A 132 8.29 0.74 2.67
C ILE A 132 7.14 0.23 1.80
N LEU A 133 7.22 0.41 0.48
CA LEU A 133 6.17 -0.04 -0.44
C LEU A 133 5.99 -1.57 -0.41
N SER A 134 7.07 -2.33 -0.29
CA SER A 134 7.01 -3.79 -0.14
C SER A 134 6.36 -4.20 1.19
N ALA A 135 6.63 -3.48 2.28
CA ALA A 135 5.96 -3.72 3.55
C ALA A 135 4.45 -3.41 3.48
N ILE A 136 4.07 -2.33 2.80
CA ILE A 136 2.65 -1.96 2.57
C ILE A 136 1.96 -3.00 1.69
N GLN A 137 2.64 -3.53 0.66
CA GLN A 137 2.10 -4.59 -0.19
C GLN A 137 1.73 -5.84 0.61
N GLY A 138 2.47 -6.17 1.67
CA GLY A 138 2.12 -7.27 2.57
C GLY A 138 0.77 -7.09 3.29
N LEU A 139 0.30 -5.84 3.44
CA LEU A 139 -1.00 -5.52 4.05
C LEU A 139 -2.16 -5.56 3.04
N GLU A 140 -1.86 -5.56 1.74
CA GLU A 140 -2.86 -5.52 0.66
C GLU A 140 -3.87 -6.68 0.79
N GLY A 141 -3.42 -7.86 1.23
CA GLY A 141 -4.26 -9.05 1.36
C GLY A 141 -5.38 -8.94 2.40
N GLY A 142 -5.28 -8.01 3.35
CA GLY A 142 -6.29 -7.76 4.38
C GLY A 142 -7.34 -6.71 4.01
N ILE A 143 -7.26 -6.13 2.80
CA ILE A 143 -8.24 -5.14 2.33
C ILE A 143 -9.50 -5.87 1.86
N SER A 144 -10.59 -5.66 2.61
CA SER A 144 -11.95 -6.05 2.25
C SER A 144 -12.79 -4.79 2.08
N PHE A 145 -13.79 -4.86 1.20
CA PHE A 145 -14.72 -3.76 0.96
C PHE A 145 -16.08 -4.07 1.57
N SER A 146 -16.78 -3.04 2.02
CA SER A 146 -18.10 -3.15 2.63
C SER A 146 -19.09 -2.19 1.98
N GLY A 147 -20.39 -2.46 2.14
CA GLY A 147 -21.46 -1.57 1.69
C GLY A 147 -21.40 -1.24 0.20
N ILE A 148 -21.33 0.05 -0.14
CA ILE A 148 -21.25 0.53 -1.52
C ILE A 148 -19.80 0.57 -1.96
N THR A 149 -19.44 -0.29 -2.91
CA THR A 149 -18.09 -0.42 -3.45
C THR A 149 -18.08 0.10 -4.89
N GLU A 150 -17.29 1.13 -5.16
CA GLU A 150 -17.04 1.66 -6.50
C GLU A 150 -15.82 0.99 -7.10
N VAL A 151 -15.94 0.56 -8.36
CA VAL A 151 -14.86 -0.09 -9.09
C VAL A 151 -14.70 0.55 -10.47
N ASP A 152 -13.46 0.84 -10.84
CA ASP A 152 -13.09 1.37 -12.15
C ASP A 152 -11.71 0.85 -12.58
N GLU A 153 -11.37 1.04 -13.86
CA GLU A 153 -10.02 0.81 -14.36
C GLU A 153 -9.24 2.10 -14.58
N LEU A 154 -7.95 2.03 -14.32
CA LEU A 154 -6.98 3.06 -14.62
C LEU A 154 -5.95 2.49 -15.61
N LEU A 155 -5.85 3.11 -16.78
CA LEU A 155 -4.80 2.82 -17.76
C LEU A 155 -3.70 3.87 -17.63
N MET A 156 -2.48 3.40 -17.39
CA MET A 156 -1.30 4.25 -17.28
C MET A 156 -0.31 3.93 -18.38
N GLN A 157 0.43 4.93 -18.84
CA GLN A 157 1.56 4.66 -19.71
C GLN A 157 2.63 3.89 -18.93
N TYR A 158 3.15 2.83 -19.54
CA TYR A 158 4.28 2.10 -18.98
C TYR A 158 5.50 3.01 -18.92
N SER A 159 6.19 2.99 -17.78
CA SER A 159 7.35 3.85 -17.55
C SER A 159 8.47 3.07 -16.90
N GLU A 160 9.64 3.05 -17.54
CA GLU A 160 10.88 2.49 -17.00
C GLU A 160 11.79 3.57 -16.39
N LYS A 161 11.18 4.63 -15.83
CA LYS A 161 11.93 5.74 -15.26
C LYS A 161 12.89 5.25 -14.18
N GLY A 162 14.18 5.48 -14.41
CA GLY A 162 15.25 5.03 -13.50
C GLY A 162 15.91 3.71 -13.89
N ARG A 163 15.49 3.05 -15.00
CA ARG A 163 16.23 1.95 -15.61
C ARG A 163 17.64 2.42 -15.99
N LYS A 164 18.64 1.62 -15.64
CA LYS A 164 20.03 1.80 -16.07
C LYS A 164 20.26 0.92 -17.29
N PHE A 165 20.70 1.51 -18.38
CA PHE A 165 21.08 0.82 -19.60
C PHE A 165 22.58 0.57 -19.61
N LYS A 166 23.01 -0.58 -20.14
CA LYS A 166 24.44 -0.93 -20.23
C LYS A 166 25.08 -0.35 -21.48
N THR A 167 24.34 -0.29 -22.59
CA THR A 167 24.80 0.24 -23.88
C THR A 167 23.87 1.31 -24.42
N VAL A 168 24.36 2.10 -25.39
CA VAL A 168 23.55 3.11 -26.11
C VAL A 168 22.48 2.41 -26.95
N GLU A 169 22.82 1.30 -27.60
CA GLU A 169 21.88 0.50 -28.41
C GLU A 169 20.69 -0.01 -27.58
N GLU A 170 20.94 -0.53 -26.37
CA GLU A 170 19.88 -1.00 -25.46
C GLU A 170 18.93 0.15 -25.09
N LYS A 171 19.48 1.36 -24.90
CA LYS A 171 18.70 2.56 -24.60
C LYS A 171 17.88 2.99 -25.81
N GLU A 172 18.45 3.02 -27.02
CA GLU A 172 17.73 3.37 -28.25
C GLU A 172 16.61 2.38 -28.53
N GLN A 173 16.88 1.09 -28.39
CA GLN A 173 15.87 0.05 -28.54
C GLN A 173 14.72 0.23 -27.54
N ALA A 174 15.01 0.53 -26.27
CA ALA A 174 13.98 0.79 -25.26
C ALA A 174 13.17 2.06 -25.56
N ILE A 175 13.79 3.13 -26.08
CA ILE A 175 13.09 4.36 -26.48
C ILE A 175 12.15 4.09 -27.66
N ASN A 176 12.60 3.28 -28.63
CA ASN A 176 11.82 2.95 -29.83
C ASN A 176 10.77 1.87 -29.60
N THR A 177 10.81 1.18 -28.46
CA THR A 177 9.83 0.15 -28.12
C THR A 177 8.52 0.79 -27.68
N VAL A 178 7.43 0.51 -28.41
CA VAL A 178 6.08 0.89 -27.97
C VAL A 178 5.64 -0.06 -26.87
N HIS A 179 5.60 0.46 -25.65
CA HIS A 179 5.13 -0.30 -24.50
C HIS A 179 3.60 -0.25 -24.39
N PRO A 180 2.94 -1.37 -24.05
CA PRO A 180 1.51 -1.36 -23.77
C PRO A 180 1.22 -0.57 -22.49
N ASN A 181 0.02 -0.03 -22.37
CA ASN A 181 -0.40 0.62 -21.13
C ASN A 181 -0.45 -0.39 -19.99
N VAL A 182 -0.14 0.05 -18.78
CA VAL A 182 -0.33 -0.72 -17.55
C VAL A 182 -1.79 -0.57 -17.12
N ALA A 183 -2.48 -1.69 -16.97
CA ALA A 183 -3.85 -1.71 -16.46
C ALA A 183 -3.84 -1.89 -14.94
N VAL A 184 -4.54 -1.00 -14.25
CA VAL A 184 -4.67 -0.96 -12.79
C VAL A 184 -6.15 -1.03 -12.44
N LEU A 185 -6.54 -2.05 -11.69
CA LEU A 185 -7.86 -2.15 -11.08
C LEU A 185 -7.91 -1.23 -9.87
N VAL A 186 -8.93 -0.36 -9.81
CA VAL A 186 -9.14 0.57 -8.70
C VAL A 186 -10.46 0.25 -8.03
N MET A 187 -10.41 -0.02 -6.73
CA MET A 187 -11.59 -0.30 -5.92
C MET A 187 -11.59 0.61 -4.71
N THR A 188 -12.75 1.17 -4.38
CA THR A 188 -12.93 1.97 -3.17
C THR A 188 -14.32 1.76 -2.60
N ASP A 189 -14.48 1.80 -1.29
CA ASP A 189 -15.80 1.87 -0.67
C ASP A 189 -16.04 3.25 -0.01
N ARG A 190 -17.22 3.40 0.60
CA ARG A 190 -17.60 4.60 1.34
C ARG A 190 -16.98 4.69 2.73
N GLU A 191 -16.46 3.59 3.25
CA GLU A 191 -15.71 3.55 4.52
C GLU A 191 -14.27 4.04 4.36
N GLY A 192 -13.80 4.18 3.13
CA GLY A 192 -12.50 4.76 2.79
C GLY A 192 -11.43 3.73 2.49
N ASN A 193 -11.79 2.45 2.42
CA ASN A 193 -10.90 1.41 1.91
C ASN A 193 -10.60 1.68 0.44
N LEU A 194 -9.35 1.46 0.04
CA LEU A 194 -8.85 1.80 -1.29
C LEU A 194 -7.85 0.75 -1.74
N LEU A 195 -7.99 0.30 -2.98
CA LEU A 195 -7.05 -0.60 -3.63
C LEU A 195 -6.70 -0.05 -5.01
N PHE A 196 -5.39 0.03 -5.27
CA PHE A 196 -4.82 0.18 -6.61
C PHE A 196 -4.01 -1.07 -6.90
N LYS A 197 -4.54 -1.97 -7.73
CA LYS A 197 -3.90 -3.24 -8.06
C LYS A 197 -3.50 -3.26 -9.52
N GLN A 198 -2.21 -3.38 -9.79
CA GLN A 198 -1.77 -3.69 -11.15
C GLN A 198 -2.24 -5.11 -11.49
N THR A 199 -3.00 -5.23 -12.57
CA THR A 199 -3.62 -6.50 -12.99
C THR A 199 -3.08 -6.95 -14.34
N GLY A 200 -2.85 -6.04 -15.28
CA GLY A 200 -2.46 -6.45 -16.63
C GLY A 200 -1.89 -5.35 -17.51
N LYS A 201 -2.03 -5.55 -18.82
CA LYS A 201 -1.62 -4.65 -19.90
C LYS A 201 -2.83 -4.27 -20.74
N ASN A 202 -2.90 -3.01 -21.17
CA ASN A 202 -3.92 -2.37 -22.02
C ASN A 202 -5.36 -2.34 -21.49
N ARG A 203 -5.80 -3.34 -20.73
CA ARG A 203 -7.11 -3.42 -20.07
C ARG A 203 -7.07 -4.38 -18.89
N VAL A 204 -8.00 -4.21 -17.94
CA VAL A 204 -8.22 -5.19 -16.88
C VAL A 204 -9.08 -6.33 -17.41
N GLN A 205 -8.63 -7.58 -17.25
CA GLN A 205 -9.37 -8.75 -17.74
C GLN A 205 -10.46 -9.19 -16.76
N ASN A 206 -11.54 -9.74 -17.29
CA ASN A 206 -12.64 -10.34 -16.53
C ASN A 206 -12.18 -11.29 -15.42
N SER A 207 -11.24 -12.20 -15.73
CA SER A 207 -10.72 -13.19 -14.77
C SER A 207 -10.11 -12.53 -13.53
N GLN A 208 -9.38 -11.44 -13.74
CA GLN A 208 -8.70 -10.67 -12.69
C GLN A 208 -9.70 -9.91 -11.82
N ILE A 209 -10.72 -9.31 -12.45
CA ILE A 209 -11.81 -8.64 -11.73
C ILE A 209 -12.55 -9.66 -10.86
N LYS A 210 -12.86 -10.84 -11.39
CA LYS A 210 -13.55 -11.91 -10.65
C LYS A 210 -12.76 -12.37 -9.44
N GLU A 211 -11.44 -12.57 -9.59
CA GLU A 211 -10.57 -12.97 -8.48
C GLU A 211 -10.61 -11.95 -7.34
N GLU A 212 -10.43 -10.67 -7.66
CA GLU A 212 -10.40 -9.60 -6.66
C GLU A 212 -11.78 -9.35 -6.03
N LEU A 213 -12.87 -9.46 -6.79
CA LEU A 213 -14.24 -9.39 -6.26
C LEU A 213 -14.52 -10.54 -5.30
N LYS A 214 -14.20 -11.79 -5.68
CA LYS A 214 -14.41 -12.97 -4.81
C LYS A 214 -13.60 -12.87 -3.52
N ARG A 215 -12.39 -12.33 -3.60
CA ARG A 215 -11.48 -12.23 -2.46
C ARG A 215 -11.89 -11.16 -1.46
N ARG A 216 -12.52 -10.06 -1.90
CA ARG A 216 -12.64 -8.83 -1.10
C ARG A 216 -14.06 -8.34 -0.87
N VAL A 217 -15.04 -8.92 -1.53
CA VAL A 217 -16.43 -8.44 -1.54
C VAL A 217 -17.35 -9.56 -1.08
N SER A 218 -18.33 -9.22 -0.23
CA SER A 218 -19.36 -10.15 0.24
C SER A 218 -20.66 -10.02 -0.56
N ASP A 219 -21.60 -10.93 -0.34
CA ASP A 219 -22.97 -10.89 -0.87
C ASP A 219 -23.75 -9.63 -0.47
N LYS A 220 -23.42 -9.04 0.69
CA LYS A 220 -24.03 -7.81 1.20
C LYS A 220 -23.60 -6.55 0.47
N ASN A 221 -22.51 -6.60 -0.29
CA ASN A 221 -22.00 -5.43 -1.00
C ASN A 221 -22.89 -5.03 -2.18
N LEU A 222 -22.85 -3.75 -2.51
CA LEU A 222 -23.41 -3.18 -3.73
C LEU A 222 -22.27 -2.62 -4.57
N ILE A 223 -22.05 -3.23 -5.75
CA ILE A 223 -20.95 -2.87 -6.65
C ILE A 223 -21.44 -1.83 -7.66
N CYS A 224 -20.82 -0.66 -7.65
CA CYS A 224 -21.00 0.41 -8.63
C CYS A 224 -19.85 0.35 -9.65
N PHE A 225 -20.17 0.23 -10.93
CA PHE A 225 -19.15 0.17 -11.99
C PHE A 225 -19.64 0.84 -13.27
N LYS A 226 -18.69 1.25 -14.12
CA LYS A 226 -18.99 1.70 -15.49
C LYS A 226 -19.12 0.50 -16.43
N PRO A 227 -20.10 0.50 -17.34
CA PRO A 227 -20.27 -0.59 -18.28
C PRO A 227 -19.07 -0.69 -19.23
N ASN A 228 -18.31 -1.77 -19.09
CA ASN A 228 -17.34 -2.31 -20.04
C ASN A 228 -17.64 -3.82 -20.16
N GLU A 229 -17.32 -4.45 -21.29
CA GLU A 229 -17.57 -5.88 -21.53
C GLU A 229 -16.97 -6.75 -20.41
N GLU A 230 -15.70 -6.52 -20.08
CA GLU A 230 -14.94 -7.24 -19.05
C GLU A 230 -15.60 -7.11 -17.67
N PHE A 231 -15.91 -5.88 -17.26
CA PHE A 231 -16.56 -5.59 -15.98
C PHE A 231 -17.99 -6.14 -15.91
N THR A 232 -18.75 -6.01 -17.00
CA THR A 232 -20.15 -6.46 -17.04
C THR A 232 -20.22 -7.97 -16.86
N GLN A 233 -19.37 -8.72 -17.56
CA GLN A 233 -19.31 -10.18 -17.42
C GLN A 233 -18.78 -10.58 -16.03
N ALA A 234 -17.73 -9.93 -15.52
CA ALA A 234 -17.16 -10.25 -14.21
C ALA A 234 -18.14 -10.00 -13.06
N VAL A 235 -18.82 -8.86 -13.09
CA VAL A 235 -19.77 -8.48 -12.05
C VAL A 235 -21.06 -9.31 -12.16
N LYS A 236 -21.50 -9.72 -13.36
CA LYS A 236 -22.65 -10.62 -13.55
C LYS A 236 -22.53 -11.95 -12.79
N GLU A 237 -21.32 -12.49 -12.68
CA GLU A 237 -21.08 -13.74 -11.96
C GLU A 237 -20.82 -13.55 -10.45
N SER A 238 -20.71 -12.31 -9.97
CA SER A 238 -20.57 -12.03 -8.54
C SER A 238 -21.89 -12.25 -7.78
N PRO A 239 -21.88 -12.79 -6.55
CA PRO A 239 -23.08 -12.95 -5.72
C PRO A 239 -23.65 -11.62 -5.19
N SER A 240 -22.87 -10.53 -5.23
CA SER A 240 -23.24 -9.22 -4.66
C SER A 240 -24.33 -8.48 -5.46
N LYS A 241 -24.98 -7.49 -4.84
CA LYS A 241 -25.89 -6.56 -5.55
C LYS A 241 -25.09 -5.65 -6.49
N LYS A 242 -25.71 -5.21 -7.60
CA LYS A 242 -25.00 -4.58 -8.72
C LYS A 242 -25.74 -3.34 -9.19
N VAL A 243 -25.02 -2.25 -9.37
CA VAL A 243 -25.55 -1.01 -9.95
C VAL A 243 -24.65 -0.57 -11.10
N LEU A 244 -25.24 -0.53 -12.29
CA LEU A 244 -24.58 -0.08 -13.50
C LEU A 244 -24.70 1.44 -13.60
N VAL A 245 -23.57 2.15 -13.59
CA VAL A 245 -23.52 3.61 -13.65
C VAL A 245 -23.17 4.06 -15.07
N ARG A 246 -24.14 4.62 -15.80
CA ARG A 246 -23.91 5.19 -17.15
C ARG A 246 -23.51 6.66 -17.05
N ARG A 247 -22.42 7.05 -17.73
CA ARG A 247 -22.04 8.47 -17.86
C ARG A 247 -23.08 9.20 -18.70
N LYS A 248 -23.85 10.07 -18.05
CA LYS A 248 -24.91 10.94 -18.60
C LYS A 248 -26.14 10.22 -19.15
N THR A 249 -27.10 10.05 -18.26
CA THR A 249 -28.41 10.66 -18.50
C THR A 249 -28.91 11.13 -17.15
N ARG A 250 -29.45 12.36 -17.09
CA ARG A 250 -30.31 12.83 -15.99
C ARG A 250 -31.58 11.96 -15.98
N LEU A 251 -31.44 10.67 -15.73
CA LEU A 251 -32.58 9.77 -15.62
C LEU A 251 -33.20 10.04 -14.26
N LYS A 252 -34.39 10.63 -14.37
CA LYS A 252 -35.40 10.88 -13.35
C LYS A 252 -35.77 9.57 -12.63
N THR A 253 -34.88 9.03 -11.82
CA THR A 253 -35.22 7.99 -10.83
C THR A 253 -34.77 8.52 -9.48
N LYS A 254 -35.74 9.04 -8.71
CA LYS A 254 -35.59 9.69 -7.41
C LYS A 254 -34.85 8.86 -6.32
N GLY A 255 -34.29 7.68 -6.65
CA GLY A 255 -33.52 6.81 -5.75
C GLY A 255 -32.11 6.40 -6.20
N LEU A 256 -31.66 6.74 -7.43
CA LEU A 256 -30.34 6.33 -7.96
C LEU A 256 -29.23 7.36 -7.79
N ALA A 257 -29.53 8.55 -7.27
CA ALA A 257 -28.56 9.64 -7.07
C ALA A 257 -27.45 9.30 -6.04
N VAL A 258 -27.65 8.28 -5.21
CA VAL A 258 -26.70 7.83 -4.18
C VAL A 258 -25.57 6.97 -4.78
N TYR A 259 -25.82 6.27 -5.88
CA TYR A 259 -24.89 5.32 -6.48
C TYR A 259 -24.11 5.97 -7.63
N SER A 260 -22.80 6.10 -7.45
CA SER A 260 -21.90 6.75 -8.41
C SER A 260 -20.58 5.99 -8.51
N VAL A 261 -19.74 6.44 -9.45
CA VAL A 261 -18.31 6.08 -9.55
C VAL A 261 -17.42 7.31 -9.35
N ASN A 262 -17.98 8.39 -8.79
CA ASN A 262 -17.30 9.68 -8.70
C ASN A 262 -16.16 9.66 -7.69
N ILE A 263 -16.23 8.84 -6.65
CA ILE A 263 -15.17 8.75 -5.64
C ILE A 263 -13.98 8.05 -6.26
N VAL A 264 -14.19 6.90 -6.90
CA VAL A 264 -13.10 6.16 -7.57
C VAL A 264 -12.47 7.01 -8.68
N GLU A 265 -13.26 7.72 -9.48
CA GLU A 265 -12.76 8.67 -10.49
C GLU A 265 -11.89 9.76 -9.87
N LYS A 266 -12.36 10.41 -8.79
CA LYS A 266 -11.59 11.47 -8.12
C LYS A 266 -10.30 10.93 -7.50
N LYS A 267 -10.31 9.70 -6.97
CA LYS A 267 -9.10 9.02 -6.46
C LYS A 267 -8.11 8.76 -7.59
N ILE A 268 -8.58 8.30 -8.76
CA ILE A 268 -7.76 8.13 -9.96
C ILE A 268 -7.15 9.46 -10.41
N THR A 269 -7.96 10.52 -10.52
CA THR A 269 -7.46 11.84 -10.94
C THR A 269 -6.41 12.37 -9.97
N ASN A 270 -6.64 12.26 -8.65
CA ASN A 270 -5.66 12.68 -7.66
C ASN A 270 -4.36 11.88 -7.75
N PHE A 271 -4.45 10.58 -8.05
CA PHE A 271 -3.28 9.72 -8.21
C PHE A 271 -2.44 10.10 -9.45
N LEU A 272 -3.07 10.49 -10.55
CA LEU A 272 -2.38 10.89 -11.78
C LEU A 272 -1.66 12.25 -11.69
N VAL A 273 -2.07 13.12 -10.76
CA VAL A 273 -1.44 14.43 -10.53
C VAL A 273 -0.24 14.33 -9.59
N TRP A 274 -0.12 13.23 -8.84
CA TRP A 274 0.88 13.00 -7.81
C TRP A 274 2.21 12.49 -8.40
#